data_AF-D5U4X8-F1
#
_entry.id   AF-D5U4X8-F1
#
_cell.length_a   1.000
_cell.length_b   1.000
_cell.length_c   1.000
_cell.angle_alpha   90.00
_cell.angle_beta   90.00
_cell.angle_gamma   90.00
#
_symmetry.space_group_name_H-M   'P 1'
#
loop_
_entity.id
_entity.type
_entity.pdbx_description
1 polymer ?
#
loop_
_entity_poly.entity_id
_entity_poly.type
_entity_poly.pdbx_seq_one_letter_code
_entity_poly.pdbx_strand_id
1 'polypeptide(L)'
;MKIKTIIYLIIITIITNKAYSYNSKEINSFYNSYYSSSYDIKVAENNNSKTFKNIYALVKSKTIEDEKEKYNYLKAIIEANADYIKSDDIDYLISVSELMNYIVYYCKVPEKISFGSKSKEIYKNILDKDNSNFFALLGTAVGYMHAPAIAGGSNKKAFEYFNKALDNAKEKYQKYLSYVWLSQYYFKIKDDENYNKYIEMSKGIYKNGELLKEAIERNNTKNKPL
;
A
#
# COMPACT_ATOMS: atom_id res chain seq x y z
N MET A 1 -32.84 -9.05 36.86
CA MET A 1 -31.81 -9.84 36.15
C MET A 1 -31.64 -9.37 34.68
N LYS A 2 -31.29 -8.09 34.43
CA LYS A 2 -31.16 -7.54 33.06
C LYS A 2 -29.94 -6.63 32.83
N ILE A 3 -29.13 -6.37 33.86
CA ILE A 3 -27.96 -5.47 33.74
C ILE A 3 -26.70 -6.22 33.28
N LYS A 4 -26.56 -7.53 33.60
CA LYS A 4 -25.39 -8.33 33.19
C LYS A 4 -25.31 -8.59 31.68
N THR A 5 -26.44 -8.69 30.99
CA THR A 5 -26.48 -8.98 29.54
C THR A 5 -26.02 -7.80 28.68
N ILE A 6 -26.32 -6.55 29.11
CA ILE A 6 -25.92 -5.34 28.38
C ILE A 6 -24.41 -5.12 28.47
N ILE A 7 -23.80 -5.38 29.65
CA ILE A 7 -22.34 -5.28 29.83
C ILE A 7 -21.60 -6.31 28.97
N TYR A 8 -22.15 -7.52 28.81
CA TYR A 8 -21.55 -8.55 27.96
C TYR A 8 -21.56 -8.17 26.47
N LEU A 9 -22.63 -7.54 25.99
CA LEU A 9 -22.72 -7.03 24.62
C LEU A 9 -21.75 -5.87 24.34
N ILE A 10 -21.56 -4.97 25.31
CA ILE A 10 -20.59 -3.86 25.22
C ILE A 10 -19.14 -4.37 25.25
N ILE A 11 -18.84 -5.35 26.11
CA ILE A 11 -17.51 -5.97 26.14
C ILE A 11 -17.21 -6.75 24.85
N ILE A 12 -18.19 -7.47 24.28
CA ILE A 12 -17.99 -8.18 23.01
C ILE A 12 -17.75 -7.20 21.86
N THR A 13 -18.48 -6.09 21.78
CA THR A 13 -18.26 -5.07 20.73
C THR A 13 -16.93 -4.32 20.87
N ILE A 14 -16.41 -4.16 22.10
CA ILE A 14 -15.07 -3.58 22.32
C ILE A 14 -13.97 -4.59 21.95
N ILE A 15 -14.19 -5.89 22.14
CA ILE A 15 -13.22 -6.94 21.79
C ILE A 15 -13.21 -7.20 20.27
N THR A 16 -14.37 -7.19 19.58
CA THR A 16 -14.41 -7.38 18.12
C THR A 16 -13.85 -6.19 17.34
N ASN A 17 -13.93 -4.97 17.88
CA ASN A 17 -13.28 -3.80 17.28
C ASN A 17 -11.75 -3.77 17.46
N LYS A 18 -11.18 -4.60 18.33
CA LYS A 18 -9.73 -4.75 18.48
C LYS A 18 -9.12 -5.82 17.57
N ALA A 19 -9.93 -6.74 17.03
CA ALA A 19 -9.43 -7.89 16.29
C ALA A 19 -9.06 -7.58 14.82
N TYR A 20 -9.47 -6.41 14.29
CA TYR A 20 -9.28 -6.08 12.87
C TYR A 20 -8.67 -4.70 12.61
N SER A 21 -8.23 -4.00 13.66
CA SER A 21 -7.40 -2.83 13.44
C SER A 21 -6.03 -3.27 12.91
N TYR A 22 -5.60 -2.69 11.80
CA TYR A 22 -4.21 -2.58 11.36
C TYR A 22 -3.37 -1.97 12.51
N ASN A 23 -2.81 -2.80 13.40
CA ASN A 23 -2.53 -2.34 14.78
C ASN A 23 -1.38 -3.02 15.49
N SER A 24 -0.40 -3.52 14.74
CA SER A 24 0.94 -3.52 15.29
C SER A 24 1.42 -2.05 15.30
N LYS A 25 1.42 -1.42 16.48
CA LYS A 25 2.03 -0.10 16.72
C LYS A 25 3.43 -0.02 16.09
N GLU A 26 4.13 -1.14 16.00
CA GLU A 26 5.43 -1.27 15.35
C GLU A 26 5.39 -1.07 13.84
N ILE A 27 4.41 -1.66 13.13
CA ILE A 27 4.24 -1.46 11.67
C ILE A 27 3.94 0.01 11.36
N ASN A 28 3.00 0.62 12.10
CA ASN A 28 2.69 2.03 11.94
C ASN A 28 3.90 2.92 12.26
N SER A 29 4.65 2.59 13.31
CA SER A 29 5.90 3.30 13.64
C SER A 29 6.93 3.16 12.52
N PHE A 30 7.11 1.96 11.97
CA PHE A 30 8.02 1.71 10.86
C PHE A 30 7.66 2.55 9.64
N TYR A 31 6.41 2.50 9.15
CA TYR A 31 6.02 3.26 7.97
C TYR A 31 6.08 4.77 8.18
N ASN A 32 5.74 5.25 9.38
CA ASN A 32 5.93 6.67 9.72
C ASN A 32 7.40 7.10 9.59
N SER A 33 8.34 6.31 10.12
CA SER A 33 9.77 6.57 9.98
C SER A 33 10.27 6.39 8.55
N TYR A 34 9.75 5.40 7.83
CA TYR A 34 10.11 5.11 6.43
C TYR A 34 9.79 6.30 5.52
N TYR A 35 8.54 6.76 5.54
CA TYR A 35 8.11 7.86 4.67
C TYR A 35 8.61 9.24 5.15
N SER A 36 9.07 9.36 6.40
CA SER A 36 9.77 10.56 6.86
C SER A 36 11.26 10.60 6.50
N SER A 37 11.80 9.56 5.83
CA SER A 37 13.24 9.38 5.59
C SER A 37 14.06 9.32 6.89
N SER A 38 13.51 8.69 7.94
CA SER A 38 14.15 8.57 9.26
C SER A 38 14.14 7.11 9.77
N TYR A 39 14.06 6.14 8.86
CA TYR A 39 13.95 4.73 9.22
C TYR A 39 15.31 4.08 9.50
N ASP A 40 15.31 3.13 10.42
CA ASP A 40 16.38 2.15 10.59
C ASP A 40 15.88 0.80 10.07
N ILE A 41 16.47 0.33 8.97
CA ILE A 41 16.08 -0.92 8.34
C ILE A 41 16.34 -2.14 9.24
N LYS A 42 17.23 -2.03 10.23
CA LYS A 42 17.52 -3.10 11.20
C LYS A 42 16.28 -3.49 12.01
N VAL A 43 15.34 -2.57 12.19
CA VAL A 43 14.06 -2.85 12.87
C VAL A 43 13.27 -3.90 12.10
N ALA A 44 13.22 -3.80 10.76
CA ALA A 44 12.55 -4.79 9.93
C ALA A 44 13.38 -6.08 9.79
N GLU A 45 14.70 -5.95 9.69
CA GLU A 45 15.63 -7.08 9.56
C GLU A 45 15.57 -8.04 10.76
N ASN A 46 15.53 -7.50 11.98
CA ASN A 46 15.54 -8.28 13.21
C ASN A 46 14.17 -8.90 13.55
N ASN A 47 13.11 -8.53 12.84
CA ASN A 47 11.77 -9.04 13.09
C ASN A 47 11.49 -10.28 12.23
N ASN A 48 11.17 -11.38 12.90
CA ASN A 48 11.03 -12.69 12.25
C ASN A 48 9.65 -12.95 11.61
N SER A 49 8.67 -12.05 11.78
CA SER A 49 7.36 -12.17 11.15
C SER A 49 7.47 -12.09 9.62
N LYS A 50 6.53 -12.73 8.94
CA LYS A 50 6.51 -12.71 7.46
C LYS A 50 6.31 -11.30 6.92
N THR A 51 5.45 -10.50 7.57
CA THR A 51 5.21 -9.10 7.23
C THR A 51 6.49 -8.28 7.24
N PHE A 52 7.26 -8.31 8.34
CA PHE A 52 8.49 -7.52 8.42
C PHE A 52 9.59 -8.04 7.50
N LYS A 53 9.67 -9.37 7.25
CA LYS A 53 10.56 -9.93 6.24
C LYS A 53 10.25 -9.41 4.83
N ASN A 54 8.97 -9.30 4.49
CA ASN A 54 8.54 -8.75 3.20
C ASN A 54 8.81 -7.25 3.10
N ILE A 55 8.56 -6.48 4.17
CA ILE A 55 8.90 -5.05 4.25
C ILE A 55 10.42 -4.85 4.07
N TYR A 56 11.24 -5.61 4.80
CA TYR A 56 12.69 -5.59 4.66
C TYR A 56 13.11 -5.89 3.23
N ALA A 57 12.53 -6.94 2.62
CA ALA A 57 12.84 -7.30 1.25
C ALA A 57 12.47 -6.20 0.26
N LEU A 58 11.30 -5.55 0.43
CA LEU A 58 10.89 -4.44 -0.42
C LEU A 58 11.90 -3.29 -0.33
N VAL A 59 12.28 -2.86 0.89
CA VAL A 59 13.24 -1.77 1.06
C VAL A 59 14.62 -2.14 0.53
N LYS A 60 15.13 -3.33 0.84
CA LYS A 60 16.41 -3.84 0.33
C LYS A 60 16.43 -3.90 -1.20
N SER A 61 15.32 -4.27 -1.84
CA SER A 61 15.25 -4.32 -3.30
C SER A 61 15.47 -2.94 -3.95
N LYS A 62 15.22 -1.84 -3.24
CA LYS A 62 15.48 -0.48 -3.73
C LYS A 62 16.97 -0.14 -3.80
N THR A 63 17.82 -0.85 -3.05
CA THR A 63 19.28 -0.65 -3.08
C THR A 63 19.98 -1.51 -4.14
N ILE A 64 19.26 -2.43 -4.78
CA ILE A 64 19.80 -3.24 -5.88
C ILE A 64 19.77 -2.39 -7.15
N GLU A 65 20.90 -2.16 -7.79
CA GLU A 65 20.98 -1.33 -9.00
C GLU A 65 20.58 -2.11 -10.27
N ASP A 66 21.09 -3.34 -10.42
CA ASP A 66 20.80 -4.17 -11.59
C ASP A 66 19.34 -4.65 -11.59
N GLU A 67 18.61 -4.33 -12.67
CA GLU A 67 17.18 -4.65 -12.77
C GLU A 67 16.90 -6.16 -12.80
N LYS A 68 17.81 -6.96 -13.38
CA LYS A 68 17.64 -8.41 -13.48
C LYS A 68 17.88 -9.08 -12.12
N GLU A 69 18.91 -8.66 -11.39
CA GLU A 69 19.17 -9.07 -10.02
C GLU A 69 17.98 -8.71 -9.12
N LYS A 70 17.49 -7.48 -9.21
CA LYS A 70 16.33 -7.00 -8.45
C LYS A 70 15.07 -7.83 -8.74
N TYR A 71 14.79 -8.10 -10.00
CA TYR A 71 13.68 -8.98 -10.41
C TYR A 71 13.83 -10.38 -9.81
N ASN A 72 15.00 -11.01 -9.94
CA ASN A 72 15.24 -12.36 -9.41
C ASN A 72 15.10 -12.41 -7.89
N TYR A 73 15.61 -11.39 -7.20
CA TYR A 73 15.48 -11.23 -5.75
C TYR A 73 14.02 -11.13 -5.33
N LEU A 74 13.26 -10.20 -5.92
CA LEU A 74 11.84 -10.03 -5.61
C LEU A 74 11.02 -11.28 -5.92
N LYS A 75 11.30 -11.93 -7.05
CA LYS A 75 10.61 -13.16 -7.47
C LYS A 75 10.80 -14.29 -6.47
N ALA A 76 12.03 -14.54 -6.04
CA ALA A 76 12.33 -15.56 -5.04
C ALA A 76 11.62 -15.30 -3.71
N ILE A 77 11.56 -14.03 -3.27
CA ILE A 77 10.82 -13.66 -2.04
C ILE A 77 9.31 -13.88 -2.23
N ILE A 78 8.72 -13.49 -3.35
CA ILE A 78 7.28 -13.71 -3.61
C ILE A 78 6.95 -15.21 -3.66
N GLU A 79 7.80 -16.02 -4.30
CA GLU A 79 7.63 -17.47 -4.38
C GLU A 79 7.74 -18.15 -3.00
N ALA A 80 8.65 -17.67 -2.14
CA ALA A 80 8.77 -18.15 -0.75
C ALA A 80 7.53 -17.84 0.12
N ASN A 81 6.69 -16.90 -0.33
CA ASN A 81 5.45 -16.52 0.33
C ASN A 81 4.22 -17.25 -0.21
N ALA A 82 4.37 -18.34 -1.00
CA ALA A 82 3.25 -19.03 -1.66
C ALA A 82 2.09 -19.46 -0.73
N ASP A 83 2.33 -19.57 0.58
CA ASP A 83 1.31 -19.90 1.56
C ASP A 83 0.37 -18.73 1.91
N TYR A 84 0.60 -17.52 1.40
CA TYR A 84 -0.29 -16.36 1.56
C TYR A 84 -1.75 -16.70 1.18
N ILE A 85 -1.96 -17.60 0.23
CA ILE A 85 -3.28 -18.06 -0.25
C ILE A 85 -4.12 -18.64 0.90
N LYS A 86 -3.48 -19.19 1.93
CA LYS A 86 -4.14 -19.81 3.10
C LYS A 86 -4.19 -18.89 4.32
N SER A 87 -3.64 -17.68 4.22
CA SER A 87 -3.52 -16.76 5.35
C SER A 87 -4.76 -15.86 5.48
N ASP A 88 -5.17 -15.63 6.73
CA ASP A 88 -6.11 -14.57 7.09
C ASP A 88 -5.43 -13.35 7.72
N ASP A 89 -4.10 -13.38 7.87
CA ASP A 89 -3.30 -12.25 8.37
C ASP A 89 -3.25 -11.14 7.32
N ILE A 90 -4.02 -10.07 7.57
CA ILE A 90 -4.16 -8.92 6.68
C ILE A 90 -2.82 -8.21 6.46
N ASP A 91 -1.98 -8.06 7.49
CA ASP A 91 -0.71 -7.36 7.37
C ASP A 91 0.26 -8.16 6.50
N TYR A 92 0.26 -9.48 6.68
CA TYR A 92 1.03 -10.38 5.82
C TYR A 92 0.56 -10.30 4.37
N LEU A 93 -0.75 -10.39 4.13
CA LEU A 93 -1.35 -10.30 2.80
C LEU A 93 -1.04 -8.97 2.09
N ILE A 94 -1.12 -7.85 2.81
CA ILE A 94 -0.75 -6.53 2.30
C ILE A 94 0.73 -6.53 1.88
N SER A 95 1.63 -6.99 2.74
CA SER A 95 3.07 -6.98 2.47
C SER A 95 3.45 -7.82 1.24
N VAL A 96 2.78 -8.96 1.01
CA VAL A 96 2.95 -9.77 -0.20
C VAL A 96 2.45 -9.03 -1.44
N SER A 97 1.31 -8.36 -1.32
CA SER A 97 0.73 -7.57 -2.42
C SER A 97 1.63 -6.39 -2.81
N GLU A 98 2.27 -5.74 -1.84
CA GLU A 98 3.25 -4.67 -2.10
C GLU A 98 4.45 -5.19 -2.91
N LEU A 99 5.00 -6.36 -2.55
CA LEU A 99 6.06 -7.01 -3.33
C LEU A 99 5.58 -7.33 -4.76
N MET A 100 4.38 -7.91 -4.90
CA MET A 100 3.79 -8.25 -6.20
C MET A 100 3.53 -7.01 -7.06
N ASN A 101 3.13 -5.88 -6.47
CA ASN A 101 2.95 -4.64 -7.21
C ASN A 101 4.29 -4.01 -7.59
N TYR A 102 5.31 -4.11 -6.74
CA TYR A 102 6.61 -3.52 -7.02
C TYR A 102 7.38 -4.31 -8.09
N ILE A 103 7.29 -5.64 -8.11
CA ILE A 103 7.99 -6.44 -9.13
C ILE A 103 7.50 -6.17 -10.56
N VAL A 104 6.26 -5.68 -10.75
CA VAL A 104 5.69 -5.44 -12.09
C VAL A 104 6.47 -4.42 -12.92
N TYR A 105 7.27 -3.56 -12.28
CA TYR A 105 8.15 -2.63 -13.01
C TYR A 105 9.27 -3.36 -13.77
N TYR A 106 9.67 -4.54 -13.29
CA TYR A 106 10.83 -5.29 -13.78
C TYR A 106 10.47 -6.59 -14.52
N CYS A 107 9.19 -7.00 -14.48
CA CYS A 107 8.71 -8.22 -15.13
C CYS A 107 8.41 -8.07 -16.64
N LYS A 108 8.27 -9.20 -17.34
CA LYS A 108 7.63 -9.25 -18.67
C LYS A 108 6.11 -9.21 -18.56
N VAL A 109 5.41 -8.85 -19.64
CA VAL A 109 3.95 -8.67 -19.69
C VAL A 109 3.15 -9.82 -19.04
N PRO A 110 3.41 -11.11 -19.33
CA PRO A 110 2.64 -12.20 -18.72
C PRO A 110 2.74 -12.24 -17.18
N GLU A 111 3.93 -11.98 -16.65
CA GLU A 111 4.16 -11.94 -15.21
C GLU A 111 3.54 -10.69 -14.57
N LYS A 112 3.58 -9.53 -15.25
CA LYS A 112 2.87 -8.32 -14.79
C LYS A 112 1.37 -8.60 -14.60
N ILE A 113 0.76 -9.30 -15.57
CA ILE A 113 -0.66 -9.69 -15.50
C ILE A 113 -0.90 -10.66 -14.32
N SER A 114 -0.03 -11.65 -14.15
CA SER A 114 -0.13 -12.63 -13.07
C SER A 114 -0.02 -11.98 -11.69
N PHE A 115 1.04 -11.22 -11.42
CA PHE A 115 1.26 -10.56 -10.13
C PHE A 115 0.20 -9.48 -9.86
N GLY A 116 -0.16 -8.68 -10.86
CA GLY A 116 -1.22 -7.68 -10.73
C GLY A 116 -2.59 -8.30 -10.41
N SER A 117 -2.90 -9.45 -11.02
CA SER A 117 -4.16 -10.16 -10.74
C SER A 117 -4.20 -10.75 -9.33
N LYS A 118 -3.10 -11.36 -8.88
CA LYS A 118 -2.98 -11.91 -7.51
C LYS A 118 -3.10 -10.81 -6.45
N SER A 119 -2.36 -9.71 -6.63
CA SER A 119 -2.45 -8.53 -5.75
C SER A 119 -3.87 -7.96 -5.69
N LYS A 120 -4.54 -7.84 -6.84
CA LYS A 120 -5.95 -7.41 -6.91
C LYS A 120 -6.89 -8.36 -6.15
N GLU A 121 -6.68 -9.66 -6.26
CA GLU A 121 -7.47 -10.67 -5.55
C GLU A 121 -7.27 -10.56 -4.03
N ILE A 122 -6.03 -10.38 -3.57
CA ILE A 122 -5.72 -10.16 -2.16
C ILE A 122 -6.47 -8.92 -1.63
N TYR A 123 -6.36 -7.79 -2.32
CA TYR A 123 -7.07 -6.57 -1.90
C TYR A 123 -8.58 -6.73 -1.89
N LYS A 124 -9.15 -7.41 -2.88
CA LYS A 124 -10.58 -7.74 -2.89
C LYS A 124 -10.95 -8.57 -1.65
N ASN A 125 -10.20 -9.63 -1.35
CA ASN A 125 -10.49 -10.49 -0.20
C ASN A 125 -10.36 -9.75 1.14
N ILE A 126 -9.42 -8.80 1.25
CA ILE A 126 -9.31 -7.92 2.42
C ILE A 126 -10.54 -7.01 2.51
N LEU A 127 -10.93 -6.35 1.41
CA LEU A 127 -12.08 -5.43 1.39
C LEU A 127 -13.43 -6.13 1.62
N ASP A 128 -13.54 -7.41 1.25
CA ASP A 128 -14.72 -8.24 1.54
C ASP A 128 -14.86 -8.49 3.06
N LYS A 129 -13.78 -8.40 3.84
CA LYS A 129 -13.74 -8.57 5.32
C LYS A 129 -13.70 -7.24 6.07
N ASP A 130 -12.93 -6.29 5.58
CA ASP A 130 -12.73 -4.94 6.11
C ASP A 130 -12.76 -3.95 4.94
N ASN A 131 -13.96 -3.45 4.63
CA ASN A 131 -14.19 -2.51 3.54
C ASN A 131 -13.56 -1.11 3.79
N SER A 132 -13.03 -0.88 4.99
CA SER A 132 -12.36 0.35 5.41
C SER A 132 -10.84 0.24 5.38
N ASN A 133 -10.29 -0.92 5.00
CA ASN A 133 -8.86 -1.18 5.05
C ASN A 133 -8.09 -0.23 4.13
N PHE A 134 -7.28 0.64 4.72
CA PHE A 134 -6.53 1.69 4.02
C PHE A 134 -5.69 1.16 2.85
N PHE A 135 -4.85 0.15 3.09
CA PHE A 135 -3.92 -0.35 2.08
C PHE A 135 -4.64 -1.07 0.95
N ALA A 136 -5.69 -1.83 1.26
CA ALA A 136 -6.47 -2.51 0.22
C ALA A 136 -7.26 -1.50 -0.62
N LEU A 137 -7.80 -0.42 -0.02
CA LEU A 137 -8.43 0.69 -0.76
C LEU A 137 -7.41 1.39 -1.67
N LEU A 138 -6.24 1.76 -1.13
CA LEU A 138 -5.19 2.45 -1.88
C LEU A 138 -4.65 1.59 -3.03
N GLY A 139 -4.30 0.33 -2.75
CA GLY A 139 -3.82 -0.61 -3.75
C GLY A 139 -4.84 -0.88 -4.85
N THR A 140 -6.13 -0.97 -4.49
CA THR A 140 -7.23 -1.07 -5.47
C THR A 140 -7.34 0.18 -6.35
N ALA A 141 -7.19 1.38 -5.77
CA ALA A 141 -7.21 2.63 -6.51
C ALA A 141 -6.07 2.71 -7.54
N VAL A 142 -4.84 2.38 -7.10
CA VAL A 142 -3.64 2.30 -7.95
C VAL A 142 -3.86 1.28 -9.08
N GLY A 143 -4.41 0.11 -8.77
CA GLY A 143 -4.77 -0.90 -9.77
C GLY A 143 -5.72 -0.38 -10.85
N TYR A 144 -6.81 0.30 -10.44
CA TYR A 144 -7.73 0.94 -11.39
C TYR A 144 -7.08 2.06 -12.20
N MET A 145 -6.15 2.80 -11.59
CA MET A 145 -5.44 3.89 -12.26
C MET A 145 -4.49 3.38 -13.33
N HIS A 146 -3.75 2.29 -13.11
CA HIS A 146 -2.73 1.83 -14.05
C HIS A 146 -3.22 0.79 -15.05
N ALA A 147 -4.24 0.01 -14.72
CA ALA A 147 -4.77 -0.98 -15.66
C ALA A 147 -5.36 -0.29 -16.92
N PRO A 148 -5.21 -0.88 -18.11
CA PRO A 148 -5.93 -0.41 -19.29
C PRO A 148 -7.43 -0.69 -19.14
N ALA A 149 -8.27 0.11 -19.81
CA ALA A 149 -9.73 -0.02 -19.73
C ALA A 149 -10.23 -1.44 -20.07
N ILE A 150 -9.62 -2.09 -21.07
CA ILE A 150 -9.95 -3.47 -21.47
C ILE A 150 -9.65 -4.51 -20.38
N ALA A 151 -8.70 -4.22 -19.48
CA ALA A 151 -8.37 -5.08 -18.32
C ALA A 151 -9.09 -4.61 -17.04
N GLY A 152 -10.10 -3.74 -17.17
CA GLY A 152 -10.91 -3.25 -16.06
C GLY A 152 -10.39 -1.98 -15.38
N GLY A 153 -9.40 -1.28 -15.96
CA GLY A 153 -8.96 0.03 -15.50
C GLY A 153 -10.04 1.10 -15.61
N SER A 154 -10.04 2.06 -14.70
CA SER A 154 -11.03 3.15 -14.67
C SER A 154 -10.57 4.32 -13.82
N ASN A 155 -10.35 5.48 -14.45
CA ASN A 155 -10.01 6.71 -13.72
C ASN A 155 -11.10 7.12 -12.72
N LYS A 156 -12.38 6.88 -13.05
CA LYS A 156 -13.50 7.17 -12.14
C LYS A 156 -13.41 6.30 -10.88
N LYS A 157 -13.26 4.98 -11.04
CA LYS A 157 -13.12 4.07 -9.89
C LYS A 157 -11.84 4.35 -9.11
N ALA A 158 -10.73 4.65 -9.79
CA ALA A 158 -9.49 5.03 -9.13
C ALA A 158 -9.71 6.22 -8.19
N PHE A 159 -10.36 7.28 -8.69
CA PHE A 159 -10.70 8.45 -7.86
C PHE A 159 -11.59 8.11 -6.66
N GLU A 160 -12.66 7.34 -6.88
CA GLU A 160 -13.55 6.90 -5.81
C GLU A 160 -12.79 6.13 -4.71
N TYR A 161 -11.91 5.21 -5.09
CA TYR A 161 -11.11 4.44 -4.13
C TYR A 161 -10.00 5.27 -3.47
N PHE A 162 -9.37 6.21 -4.18
CA PHE A 162 -8.38 7.12 -3.57
C PHE A 162 -9.02 7.99 -2.49
N ASN A 163 -10.21 8.53 -2.72
CA ASN A 163 -10.92 9.30 -1.70
C ASN A 163 -11.33 8.42 -0.52
N LYS A 164 -11.84 7.20 -0.77
CA LYS A 164 -12.11 6.24 0.32
C LYS A 164 -10.86 5.91 1.14
N ALA A 165 -9.71 5.73 0.49
CA ALA A 165 -8.45 5.49 1.19
C ALA A 165 -8.06 6.71 2.05
N LEU A 166 -8.20 7.92 1.53
CA LEU A 166 -7.97 9.15 2.28
C LEU A 166 -8.91 9.29 3.49
N ASP A 167 -10.21 9.03 3.32
CA ASP A 167 -11.21 9.10 4.40
C ASP A 167 -10.94 8.09 5.51
N ASN A 168 -10.33 6.94 5.17
CA ASN A 168 -9.97 5.89 6.12
C ASN A 168 -8.50 5.95 6.59
N ALA A 169 -7.75 6.99 6.20
CA ALA A 169 -6.37 7.19 6.64
C ALA A 169 -6.32 7.66 8.11
N LYS A 170 -5.92 6.75 9.00
CA LYS A 170 -5.82 6.99 10.45
C LYS A 170 -4.45 7.49 10.85
N GLU A 171 -3.41 7.07 10.13
CA GLU A 171 -2.02 7.39 10.43
C GLU A 171 -1.47 8.55 9.58
N LYS A 172 -0.43 9.20 10.11
CA LYS A 172 0.25 10.30 9.41
C LYS A 172 0.79 9.85 8.05
N TYR A 173 1.47 8.69 7.99
CA TYR A 173 1.98 8.15 6.73
C TYR A 173 0.87 7.75 5.75
N GLN A 174 -0.28 7.30 6.24
CA GLN A 174 -1.42 6.93 5.39
C GLN A 174 -1.98 8.15 4.68
N LYS A 175 -2.15 9.26 5.40
CA LYS A 175 -2.56 10.55 4.80
C LYS A 175 -1.54 11.03 3.77
N TYR A 176 -0.25 10.92 4.08
CA TYR A 176 0.83 11.23 3.13
C TYR A 176 0.73 10.40 1.86
N LEU A 177 0.59 9.08 1.99
CA LEU A 177 0.41 8.18 0.86
C LEU A 177 -0.80 8.55 0.00
N SER A 178 -1.95 8.81 0.63
CA SER A 178 -3.15 9.25 -0.10
C SER A 178 -2.91 10.53 -0.87
N TYR A 179 -2.26 11.54 -0.28
CA TYR A 179 -1.98 12.79 -0.97
C TYR A 179 -0.97 12.62 -2.10
N VAL A 180 0.08 11.81 -1.93
CA VAL A 180 1.01 11.52 -3.01
C VAL A 180 0.25 10.86 -4.16
N TRP A 181 -0.53 9.81 -3.92
CA TRP A 181 -1.25 9.12 -4.98
C TRP A 181 -2.38 9.94 -5.62
N LEU A 182 -3.09 10.76 -4.85
CA LEU A 182 -4.05 11.72 -5.40
C LEU A 182 -3.35 12.73 -6.32
N SER A 183 -2.18 13.25 -5.94
CA SER A 183 -1.41 14.10 -6.87
C SER A 183 -1.10 13.35 -8.17
N GLN A 184 -0.70 12.09 -8.11
CA GLN A 184 -0.43 11.28 -9.32
C GLN A 184 -1.67 11.03 -10.17
N TYR A 185 -2.83 10.87 -9.54
CA TYR A 185 -4.10 10.83 -10.25
C TYR A 185 -4.37 12.13 -11.01
N TYR A 186 -4.25 13.28 -10.33
CA TYR A 186 -4.49 14.59 -10.94
C TYR A 186 -3.48 14.94 -12.03
N PHE A 187 -2.22 14.56 -11.86
CA PHE A 187 -1.20 14.62 -12.92
C PHE A 187 -1.65 13.84 -14.16
N LYS A 188 -2.13 12.60 -13.97
CA LYS A 188 -2.60 11.74 -15.07
C LYS A 188 -3.75 12.37 -15.86
N ILE A 189 -4.69 13.03 -15.16
CA ILE A 189 -5.85 13.67 -15.80
C ILE A 189 -5.62 15.13 -16.20
N LYS A 190 -4.39 15.65 -16.03
CA LYS A 190 -3.97 17.02 -16.38
C LYS A 190 -4.74 18.11 -15.64
N ASP A 191 -4.97 17.90 -14.35
CA ASP A 191 -5.54 18.88 -13.43
C ASP A 191 -4.41 19.44 -12.55
N ASP A 192 -3.79 20.52 -13.02
CA ASP A 192 -2.61 21.11 -12.38
C ASP A 192 -2.93 21.76 -11.03
N GLU A 193 -4.15 22.28 -10.85
CA GLU A 193 -4.56 22.90 -9.58
C GLU A 193 -4.60 21.86 -8.46
N ASN A 194 -5.32 20.75 -8.69
CA ASN A 194 -5.41 19.70 -7.69
C ASN A 194 -4.10 18.91 -7.57
N TYR A 195 -3.35 18.72 -8.66
CA TYR A 195 -2.00 18.15 -8.60
C TYR A 195 -1.15 18.93 -7.59
N ASN A 196 -0.99 20.25 -7.78
CA ASN A 196 -0.18 21.08 -6.91
C ASN A 196 -0.71 21.12 -5.47
N LYS A 197 -2.03 21.19 -5.28
CA LYS A 197 -2.66 21.12 -3.96
C LYS A 197 -2.22 19.88 -3.19
N TYR A 198 -2.32 18.70 -3.79
CA TYR A 198 -1.99 17.45 -3.10
C TYR A 198 -0.47 17.24 -2.92
N ILE A 199 0.37 17.83 -3.80
CA ILE A 199 1.82 17.91 -3.55
C ILE A 199 2.11 18.72 -2.28
N GLU A 200 1.52 19.91 -2.13
CA GLU A 200 1.74 20.75 -0.94
C GLU A 200 1.19 20.12 0.34
N MET A 201 0.03 19.48 0.27
CA MET A 201 -0.51 18.71 1.41
C MET A 201 0.42 17.55 1.81
N SER A 202 1.05 16.87 0.84
CA SER A 202 2.05 15.83 1.09
C SER A 202 3.29 16.39 1.81
N LYS A 203 3.81 17.53 1.33
CA LYS A 203 4.96 18.22 1.97
C LYS A 203 4.64 18.70 3.38
N GLY A 204 3.39 19.10 3.65
CA GLY A 204 2.92 19.46 4.98
C GLY A 204 3.02 18.32 5.99
N ILE A 205 3.00 17.06 5.52
CA ILE A 205 3.17 15.87 6.36
C ILE A 205 4.66 15.51 6.51
N TYR A 206 5.33 15.27 5.37
CA TYR A 206 6.77 14.97 5.31
C TYR A 206 7.41 15.87 4.25
N LYS A 207 8.07 16.95 4.72
CA LYS A 207 8.70 17.96 3.85
C LYS A 207 9.65 17.36 2.81
N ASN A 208 10.36 16.30 3.18
CA ASN A 208 11.40 15.67 2.38
C ASN A 208 11.10 14.19 2.03
N GLY A 209 9.85 13.76 2.11
CA GLY A 209 9.49 12.34 1.92
C GLY A 209 9.90 11.79 0.55
N GLU A 210 10.59 10.64 0.56
CA GLU A 210 11.20 10.04 -0.64
C GLU A 210 10.21 9.70 -1.74
N LEU A 211 9.04 9.14 -1.41
CA LEU A 211 8.05 8.75 -2.41
C LEU A 211 7.56 9.96 -3.22
N LEU A 212 7.33 11.09 -2.56
CA LEU A 212 6.93 12.33 -3.23
C LEU A 212 8.03 12.85 -4.17
N LYS A 213 9.30 12.75 -3.76
CA LYS A 213 10.44 13.12 -4.62
C LYS A 213 10.47 12.24 -5.87
N GLU A 214 10.36 10.92 -5.69
CA GLU A 214 10.30 9.94 -6.78
C GLU A 214 9.12 10.25 -7.74
N ALA A 215 7.96 10.59 -7.17
CA ALA A 215 6.78 10.95 -7.94
C ALA A 215 7.01 12.17 -8.84
N ILE A 216 7.50 13.26 -8.26
CA ILE A 216 7.78 14.51 -8.99
C ILE A 216 8.87 14.29 -10.04
N GLU A 217 9.96 13.59 -9.69
CA GLU A 217 11.03 13.28 -10.62
C GLU A 217 10.49 12.51 -11.83
N ARG A 218 9.66 11.50 -11.59
CA ARG A 218 9.05 10.70 -12.64
C ARG A 218 8.04 11.48 -13.49
N ASN A 219 7.24 12.35 -12.88
CA ASN A 219 6.36 13.26 -13.61
C ASN A 219 7.15 14.15 -14.57
N ASN A 220 8.28 14.72 -14.11
CA ASN A 220 9.12 15.62 -14.89
C ASN A 220 9.94 14.91 -15.97
N THR A 221 10.51 13.75 -15.67
CA THR A 221 11.47 13.06 -16.56
C THR A 221 10.82 12.08 -17.53
N LYS A 222 9.74 11.42 -17.10
CA LYS A 222 9.07 10.36 -17.87
C LYS A 222 7.68 10.75 -18.37
N ASN A 223 7.18 11.92 -17.96
CA ASN A 223 5.82 12.39 -18.25
C ASN A 223 4.75 11.34 -17.93
N LYS A 224 4.91 10.65 -16.79
CA LYS A 224 4.03 9.56 -16.34
C LYS A 224 3.80 9.67 -14.83
N PRO A 225 2.63 9.24 -14.33
CA PRO A 225 2.47 9.00 -12.90
C PRO A 225 3.45 7.92 -12.40
N LEU A 226 3.60 7.80 -11.07
CA LEU A 226 4.30 6.71 -10.37
C LEU A 226 4.01 5.31 -10.93
#